data_AF-A0A094RTY2-F1
#
_entry.id   AF-A0A094RTY2-F1
#
_cell.length_a   1.000
_cell.length_b   1.000
_cell.length_c   1.000
_cell.angle_alpha   90.00
_cell.angle_beta   90.00
_cell.angle_gamma   90.00
#
_symmetry.space_group_name_H-M   'P 1'
#
loop_
_entity.id
_entity.type
_entity.pdbx_description
1 polymer ?
#
loop_
_entity_poly.entity_id
_entity_poly.type
_entity_poly.pdbx_seq_one_letter_code
_entity_poly.pdbx_strand_id
1 'polypeptide(L)'
;MAFEDGSIGHPIRTCIGCRQLAPQQELLRVVLHGNSVVPDQDRKLDGRGAYLHQNIECVDRAVLRRSFTRPLRATTSLDLEQLLALFK
;
A
#
# COMPACT_ATOMS: atom_id res chain seq x y z
N MET A 1 10.96 -35.34 -13.29
CA MET A 1 11.59 -34.19 -12.61
C MET A 1 10.48 -33.56 -11.79
N ALA A 2 10.17 -34.16 -10.64
CA ALA A 2 10.61 -33.72 -9.31
C ALA A 2 9.93 -32.40 -8.92
N PHE A 3 8.91 -32.53 -8.06
CA PHE A 3 8.17 -31.44 -7.43
C PHE A 3 9.11 -30.77 -6.43
N GLU A 4 9.54 -29.54 -6.72
CA GLU A 4 10.46 -28.81 -5.85
C GLU A 4 9.81 -27.51 -5.37
N ASP A 5 9.88 -27.37 -4.05
CA ASP A 5 9.62 -26.21 -3.20
C ASP A 5 8.18 -25.97 -2.71
N GLY A 6 8.00 -26.24 -1.42
CA GLY A 6 6.86 -25.82 -0.62
C GLY A 6 6.84 -24.30 -0.51
N SER A 7 6.37 -23.66 -1.57
CA SER A 7 6.25 -22.22 -1.69
C SER A 7 5.58 -21.65 -0.45
N ILE A 8 6.36 -20.95 0.38
CA ILE A 8 5.84 -19.98 1.34
C ILE A 8 5.10 -18.96 0.47
N GLY A 9 3.81 -19.17 0.24
CA GLY A 9 3.02 -18.34 -0.64
C GLY A 9 3.03 -16.92 -0.10
N HIS A 10 3.85 -16.05 -0.69
CA HIS A 10 3.88 -14.65 -0.32
C HIS A 10 2.45 -14.11 -0.43
N PRO A 11 1.92 -13.45 0.61
CA PRO A 11 0.53 -13.01 0.59
C PRO A 11 0.27 -12.19 -0.67
N ILE A 12 -0.76 -12.56 -1.43
CA ILE A 12 -1.23 -11.72 -2.53
C ILE A 12 -2.09 -10.61 -1.94
N ARG A 13 -1.87 -9.39 -2.39
CA ARG A 13 -2.56 -8.19 -1.93
C ARG A 13 -3.12 -7.43 -3.13
N THR A 14 -4.14 -6.62 -2.87
CA THR A 14 -4.74 -5.76 -3.89
C THR A 14 -4.19 -4.35 -3.76
N CYS A 15 -3.65 -3.81 -4.84
CA CYS A 15 -3.29 -2.39 -4.91
C CYS A 15 -4.56 -1.51 -4.80
N ILE A 16 -4.59 -0.58 -3.85
CA ILE A 16 -5.78 0.27 -3.64
C ILE A 16 -6.00 1.29 -4.77
N GLY A 17 -4.96 1.61 -5.55
CA GLY A 17 -5.01 2.52 -6.69
C GLY A 17 -5.58 1.87 -7.96
N CYS A 18 -4.87 0.87 -8.49
CA CYS A 18 -5.25 0.19 -9.74
C CYS A 18 -6.18 -1.02 -9.56
N ARG A 19 -6.33 -1.56 -8.34
CA ARG A 19 -7.12 -2.76 -8.00
C ARG A 19 -6.58 -4.09 -8.56
N GLN A 20 -5.37 -4.11 -9.10
CA GLN A 20 -4.69 -5.36 -9.48
C GLN A 20 -4.18 -6.12 -8.25
N LEU A 21 -4.12 -7.44 -8.38
CA LEU A 21 -3.50 -8.34 -7.42
C LEU A 21 -2.00 -8.45 -7.73
N ALA A 22 -1.18 -8.37 -6.69
CA ALA A 22 0.27 -8.56 -6.80
C ALA A 22 0.82 -9.21 -5.52
N PRO A 23 1.98 -9.88 -5.58
CA PRO A 23 2.71 -10.31 -4.39
C PRO A 23 2.95 -9.13 -3.44
N GLN A 24 2.80 -9.35 -2.12
CA GLN A 24 3.01 -8.30 -1.11
C GLN A 24 4.39 -7.62 -1.22
N GLN A 25 5.41 -8.32 -1.72
CA GLN A 25 6.76 -7.80 -1.90
C GLN A 25 6.87 -6.79 -3.05
N GLU A 26 5.97 -6.84 -4.02
CA GLU A 26 5.91 -5.89 -5.15
C GLU A 26 5.08 -4.64 -4.83
N LEU A 27 4.49 -4.59 -3.63
CA LEU A 27 3.65 -3.48 -3.18
C LEU A 27 4.29 -2.75 -2.01
N LEU A 28 4.21 -1.43 -2.07
CA LEU A 28 4.45 -0.54 -0.95
C LEU A 28 3.29 -0.65 0.05
N ARG A 29 3.58 -1.04 1.30
CA ARG A 29 2.64 -0.85 2.40
C ARG A 29 2.65 0.63 2.78
N VAL A 30 1.47 1.19 3.00
CA VAL A 30 1.29 2.52 3.59
C VAL A 30 0.42 2.39 4.83
N VAL A 31 0.71 3.18 5.86
CA VAL A 31 -0.05 3.21 7.12
C VAL A 31 -0.57 4.61 7.40
N LEU A 32 -1.60 4.71 8.23
CA LEU A 32 -2.07 5.99 8.74
C LEU A 32 -1.43 6.27 10.09
N HIS A 33 -0.66 7.36 10.18
CA HIS A 33 -0.11 7.86 11.42
C HIS A 33 -0.72 9.24 11.73
N GLY A 34 -1.66 9.28 12.67
CA GLY A 34 -2.53 10.43 12.86
C GLY A 34 -3.37 10.68 11.61
N ASN A 35 -3.03 11.75 10.87
CA ASN A 35 -3.67 12.13 9.61
C ASN A 35 -2.78 11.94 8.38
N SER A 36 -1.51 11.56 8.57
CA SER A 36 -0.54 11.42 7.49
C SER A 36 -0.47 9.96 7.02
N VAL A 37 -0.49 9.77 5.70
CA VAL A 37 -0.24 8.49 5.06
C VAL A 37 1.27 8.34 4.88
N VAL A 38 1.84 7.39 5.62
CA VAL A 38 3.28 7.18 5.70
C VAL A 38 3.66 5.88 4.98
N PRO A 39 4.70 5.87 4.14
CA PRO A 39 5.22 4.65 3.55
C PRO A 39 5.90 3.76 4.60
N ASP A 40 5.64 2.46 4.52
CA ASP A 40 6.17 1.45 5.45
C ASP A 40 6.78 0.27 4.66
N GLN A 41 7.90 0.54 4.00
CA GLN A 41 8.59 -0.42 3.13
C GLN A 41 9.00 -1.69 3.90
N ASP A 42 9.50 -1.50 5.12
CA ASP A 42 9.95 -2.57 6.00
C ASP A 42 8.81 -3.32 6.71
N ARG A 43 7.57 -2.80 6.64
CA ARG A 43 6.39 -3.34 7.34
C ARG A 43 6.56 -3.37 8.86
N LYS A 44 7.23 -2.37 9.42
CA LYS A 44 7.54 -2.26 10.86
C LYS A 44 6.58 -1.34 11.60
N LEU A 45 5.79 -0.52 10.88
CA LEU A 45 4.88 0.41 11.52
C LEU A 45 3.59 -0.28 11.96
N ASP A 46 3.18 0.04 13.18
CA ASP A 46 1.94 -0.44 13.75
C ASP A 46 0.72 0.20 13.06
N GLY A 47 -0.42 -0.47 13.20
CA GLY A 47 -1.71 0.04 12.73
C GLY A 47 -2.15 -0.50 11.36
N ARG A 48 -3.24 0.08 10.86
CA ARG A 48 -3.90 -0.37 9.63
C ARG A 48 -3.05 0.00 8.41
N GLY A 49 -2.69 -1.01 7.64
CA GLY A 49 -1.97 -0.83 6.39
C GLY A 49 -2.87 -0.97 5.17
N ALA A 50 -2.53 -0.25 4.11
CA ALA A 50 -3.01 -0.48 2.75
C ALA A 50 -1.80 -0.75 1.83
N TYR A 51 -2.06 -1.26 0.64
CA TYR A 51 -1.01 -1.61 -0.32
C TYR A 51 -1.19 -0.84 -1.63
N LEU A 52 -0.08 -0.32 -2.16
CA LEU A 52 0.01 0.38 -3.43
C LEU A 52 1.18 -0.15 -4.24
N HIS A 53 1.09 -0.15 -5.57
CA HIS A 53 2.32 -0.26 -6.36
C HIS A 53 3.18 0.97 -6.09
N GLN A 54 4.50 0.79 -6.11
CA GLN A 54 5.45 1.87 -5.93
C GLN A 54 5.60 2.69 -7.23
N ASN A 55 4.51 3.33 -7.64
CA ASN A 55 4.48 4.29 -8.75
C ASN A 55 3.47 5.41 -8.49
N ILE A 56 3.75 6.58 -9.06
CA ILE A 56 2.91 7.77 -8.89
C ILE A 56 1.48 7.56 -9.43
N GLU A 57 1.33 6.82 -10.53
CA GLU A 57 0.01 6.56 -11.12
C GLU A 57 -0.96 5.85 -10.16
N CYS A 58 -0.47 4.89 -9.36
CA CYS A 58 -1.30 4.20 -8.38
C CYS A 58 -1.63 5.11 -7.18
N VAL A 59 -0.73 6.01 -6.80
CA VAL A 59 -1.01 7.04 -5.79
C VAL A 59 -2.11 7.96 -6.28
N ASP A 60 -1.97 8.55 -7.46
CA ASP A 60 -2.95 9.47 -8.05
C ASP A 60 -4.33 8.82 -8.17
N ARG A 61 -4.39 7.59 -8.69
CA ARG A 61 -5.66 6.84 -8.77
C ARG A 61 -6.27 6.61 -7.39
N ALA A 62 -5.45 6.33 -6.36
CA ALA A 62 -5.94 6.14 -5.01
C ALA A 62 -6.47 7.44 -4.38
N VAL A 63 -5.86 8.59 -4.68
CA VAL A 63 -6.33 9.91 -4.26
C VAL A 63 -7.67 10.23 -4.93
N LEU A 64 -7.72 10.17 -6.26
CA LEU A 64 -8.91 10.48 -7.05
C LEU A 64 -10.12 9.64 -6.62
N ARG A 65 -9.89 8.35 -6.31
CA ARG A 65 -10.93 7.41 -5.89
C ARG A 65 -11.16 7.36 -4.38
N ARG A 66 -10.48 8.21 -3.58
CA ARG A 66 -10.55 8.20 -2.11
C ARG A 66 -10.32 6.81 -1.51
N SER A 67 -9.42 6.02 -2.10
CA SER A 67 -9.25 4.59 -1.79
C SER A 67 -8.45 4.32 -0.53
N PHE A 68 -7.87 5.35 0.10
CA PHE A 68 -7.18 5.25 1.39
C PHE A 68 -8.15 5.15 2.58
N THR A 69 -9.32 5.78 2.49
CA THR A 69 -10.24 5.98 3.63
C THR A 69 -10.70 4.66 4.24
N ARG A 70 -11.21 3.73 3.41
CA ARG A 70 -11.72 2.45 3.87
C ARG A 70 -10.65 1.52 4.48
N PRO A 71 -9.51 1.25 3.83
CA PRO A 71 -8.49 0.35 4.39
C PRO A 71 -7.82 0.95 5.63
N LEU A 72 -7.57 2.26 5.65
CA LEU A 72 -6.90 2.93 6.77
C LEU A 72 -7.85 3.35 7.90
N ARG A 73 -9.17 3.26 7.68
CA ARG A 73 -10.22 3.85 8.56
C ARG A 73 -9.99 5.33 8.85
N ALA A 74 -9.56 6.09 7.84
CA ALA A 74 -9.43 7.53 7.97
C ALA A 74 -10.80 8.18 8.15
N THR A 75 -10.93 9.08 9.12
CA THR A 75 -12.17 9.82 9.41
C THR A 75 -12.10 11.29 8.98
N THR A 76 -10.92 11.74 8.55
CA THR A 76 -10.56 13.13 8.31
C THR A 76 -9.73 13.25 7.03
N SER A 77 -9.42 14.49 6.61
CA SER A 77 -8.60 14.74 5.42
C SER A 77 -7.19 14.16 5.58
N LEU A 78 -6.71 13.43 4.58
CA LEU A 78 -5.41 12.79 4.63
C LEU A 78 -4.31 13.72 4.14
N ASP A 79 -3.21 13.73 4.86
CA ASP A 79 -1.93 14.29 4.41
C ASP A 79 -1.13 13.18 3.70
N LEU A 80 -0.64 13.49 2.49
CA LEU A 80 0.04 12.55 1.60
C LEU A 80 1.49 12.97 1.31
N GLU A 81 1.98 14.04 1.95
CA GLU A 81 3.29 14.62 1.64
C GLU A 81 4.42 13.58 1.73
N GLN A 82 4.44 12.78 2.81
CA GLN A 82 5.46 11.76 3.02
C GLN A 82 5.40 10.63 1.99
N LEU A 83 4.21 10.26 1.53
CA LEU A 83 4.05 9.27 0.47
C LEU A 83 4.53 9.84 -0.87
N LEU A 84 4.15 11.07 -1.20
CA LEU A 84 4.52 11.73 -2.46
C LEU A 84 6.03 12.03 -2.54
N ALA A 85 6.69 12.24 -1.41
CA ALA A 85 8.14 12.44 -1.36
C ALA A 85 8.94 11.25 -1.91
N LEU A 86 8.36 10.04 -2.00
CA LEU A 86 9.01 8.87 -2.60
C LEU A 86 9.08 8.90 -4.13
N PHE A 87 8.35 9.80 -4.80
CA PHE A 87 8.21 9.85 -6.25
C PHE A 87 8.76 11.15 -6.87
N LYS A 88 9.53 11.91 -6.09
CA LYS A 88 10.24 13.11 -6.54
C LYS A 88 11.58 12.76 -7.14
#